data_AF-A0A6A4QRG5-F1
#
_entry.id   AF-A0A6A4QRG5-F1
#
_cell.length_a   1.000
_cell.length_b   1.000
_cell.length_c   1.000
_cell.angle_alpha   90.00
_cell.angle_beta   90.00
_cell.angle_gamma   90.00
#
_symmetry.space_group_name_H-M   'P 1'
#
loop_
_entity.id
_entity.type
_entity.pdbx_description
1 polymer ?
#
loop_
_entity_poly.entity_id
_entity_poly.type
_entity_poly.pdbx_seq_one_letter_code
_entity_poly.pdbx_strand_id
1 'polypeptide(L)' 'MNVAYGYCSWIVDSGASFHVSPHEGFFSNYKKGDYGTVKMGNHVISKISGIGDIVLLTDT' A
#
# COMPACT_ATOMS: atom_id res chain seq x y z
N MET A 1 8.49 3.17 -6.28
CA MET A 1 7.02 3.41 -6.30
C MET A 1 6.53 3.28 -7.74
N ASN A 2 6.27 2.05 -8.19
CA ASN A 2 5.59 1.80 -9.45
C ASN A 2 4.18 1.35 -9.12
N VAL A 3 3.21 2.27 -9.18
CA VAL A 3 1.80 1.93 -9.09
C VAL A 3 1.35 1.70 -10.52
N ALA A 4 1.29 0.43 -10.94
CA ALA A 4 0.69 0.07 -12.21
C ALA A 4 -0.81 0.32 -12.11
N TYR A 5 -1.25 1.46 -12.65
CA TYR A 5 -2.65 1.83 -12.79
C TYR A 5 -3.23 1.06 -13.98
N GLY A 6 -3.47 -0.23 -13.78
CA GLY A 6 -4.04 -1.13 -14.78
C GLY A 6 -4.42 -2.48 -14.15
N TYR A 7 -5.71 -2.66 -13.88
CA TYR A 7 -6.35 -3.90 -13.43
C TYR A 7 -5.58 -4.70 -12.36
N CYS A 8 -5.78 -4.35 -11.08
CA CYS A 8 -5.57 -5.19 -9.88
C CYS A 8 -4.30 -6.07 -9.82
N SER A 9 -3.23 -5.73 -10.54
CA SER A 9 -2.00 -6.51 -10.55
C SER A 9 -0.96 -5.78 -9.70
N TRP A 10 -0.72 -6.35 -8.52
CA TRP A 10 0.35 -5.90 -7.64
C TRP A 10 1.65 -6.47 -8.16
N ILE A 11 2.63 -5.61 -8.45
CA ILE A 11 4.01 -6.03 -8.69
C ILE A 11 4.72 -5.99 -7.34
N VAL A 12 5.19 -7.15 -6.87
CA VAL A 12 5.98 -7.22 -5.64
C VAL A 12 7.36 -6.63 -5.92
N ASP A 13 7.62 -5.45 -5.34
CA ASP A 13 8.92 -4.78 -5.38
C ASP A 13 9.65 -5.05 -4.06
N SER A 14 10.70 -5.87 -4.11
CA SER A 14 11.53 -6.21 -2.96
C SER A 14 12.46 -5.07 -2.51
N GLY A 15 12.55 -4.00 -3.29
CA GLY A 15 13.34 -2.81 -2.96
C GLY A 15 12.62 -1.81 -2.06
N ALA A 16 11.35 -2.05 -1.72
CA ALA A 16 10.55 -1.15 -0.89
C ALA A 16 10.11 -1.84 0.41
N SER A 17 10.32 -1.17 1.54
CA SER A 17 9.88 -1.68 2.86
C SER A 17 8.38 -1.54 3.09
N PHE A 18 7.70 -0.62 2.41
CA PHE A 18 6.26 -0.36 2.57
C PHE A 18 5.63 0.01 1.22
N HIS A 19 4.38 -0.44 1.03
CA HIS A 19 3.55 -0.14 -0.13
C HIS A 19 2.26 0.55 0.30
N VAL A 20 1.76 1.48 -0.52
CA VAL A 20 0.52 2.24 -0.25
C VAL A 20 -0.56 1.80 -1.23
N SER A 21 -1.76 1.54 -0.72
CA SER A 21 -2.94 1.19 -1.52
C SER A 21 -4.16 1.98 -1.05
N PRO A 22 -5.05 2.41 -1.98
CA PRO A 22 -6.32 3.03 -1.62
C PRO A 22 -7.39 2.00 -1.18
N HIS A 23 -7.12 0.70 -1.28
CA HIS A 23 -8.08 -0.36 -0.98
C HIS A 23 -7.93 -0.86 0.45
N GLU A 24 -8.73 -0.32 1.37
CA GLU A 24 -8.76 -0.74 2.78
C GLU A 24 -9.07 -2.24 2.95
N GLY A 25 -9.91 -2.81 2.09
CA GLY A 25 -10.34 -4.22 2.18
C GLY A 25 -9.25 -5.27 1.93
N PHE A 26 -8.05 -4.88 1.50
CA PHE A 26 -6.92 -5.83 1.33
C PHE A 26 -6.16 -6.11 2.61
N PHE A 27 -6.31 -5.27 3.63
CA PHE A 27 -5.57 -5.39 4.87
C PHE A 27 -6.25 -6.38 5.81
N SER A 28 -5.48 -7.36 6.30
CA SER A 28 -5.99 -8.38 7.23
C SER A 28 -6.25 -7.84 8.65
N ASN A 29 -5.55 -6.76 9.02
CA ASN A 29 -5.58 -6.17 10.35
C ASN A 29 -5.58 -4.64 10.31
N TYR A 30 -6.37 -4.05 9.41
CA TYR A 30 -6.43 -2.61 9.22
C TYR A 30 -6.67 -1.85 10.54
N LYS A 31 -5.75 -0.97 10.88
CA LYS A 31 -5.84 -0.06 12.02
C LYS A 31 -6.01 1.35 11.48
N LYS A 32 -7.23 1.87 11.58
CA LYS A 32 -7.53 3.27 11.30
C LYS A 32 -6.85 4.16 12.35
N GLY A 33 -6.22 5.23 11.90
CA GLY A 33 -5.51 6.15 12.79
C GLY A 33 -4.84 7.27 12.02
N ASP A 34 -4.34 8.27 12.75
CA ASP A 34 -3.48 9.30 12.16
C ASP A 34 -2.02 8.89 12.30
N TYR A 35 -1.41 8.57 11.17
CA TYR A 35 0.01 8.18 11.09
C TYR A 35 0.85 9.23 10.36
N GLY A 36 0.31 10.44 10.18
CA GLY A 36 0.96 11.51 9.47
C GLY A 36 0.76 11.45 7.96
N THR A 37 1.77 11.87 7.21
CA THR A 37 1.70 12.03 5.75
C THR A 37 2.88 11.37 5.06
N VAL A 38 2.67 10.94 3.82
CA VAL A 38 3.71 10.39 2.94
C VAL A 38 3.88 11.30 1.73
N LYS A 39 5.13 11.59 1.38
CA LYS A 39 5.48 12.24 0.11
C LYS A 39 5.67 11.17 -0.95
N MET A 40 4.81 11.17 -1.96
CA MET A 40 4.81 10.20 -3.04
C MET A 40 5.83 10.58 -4.13
N GLY A 41 6.18 9.62 -4.99
CA GLY A 41 7.15 9.83 -6.09
C GLY A 41 6.70 10.86 -7.12
N ASN A 42 5.40 11.17 -7.19
CA ASN A 42 4.83 12.25 -8.00
C ASN A 42 4.83 13.61 -7.30
N HIS A 43 5.57 13.76 -6.20
CA HIS A 43 5.67 14.97 -5.36
C HIS A 43 4.39 15.36 -4.60
N VAL A 44 3.32 14.57 -4.70
CA VAL A 44 2.09 14.80 -3.93
C VAL A 44 2.26 14.26 -2.51
N ILE A 45 1.73 15.00 -1.54
CA ILE A 45 1.66 14.58 -0.14
C ILE A 45 0.27 13.99 0.12
N SER A 46 0.21 12.81 0.73
CA SER A 46 -1.05 12.17 1.12
C SER A 46 -1.08 11.84 2.61
N LYS A 47 -2.24 11.97 3.24
CA LYS A 47 -2.46 11.51 4.62
C LYS A 47 -2.53 9.99 4.67
N ILE A 48 -1.97 9.41 5.72
CA ILE A 48 -2.08 7.97 6.02
C ILE A 48 -3.31 7.78 6.93
N SER A 49 -4.38 7.22 6.38
CA SER A 49 -5.64 6.99 7.09
C SER A 49 -5.63 5.75 7.98
N GLY A 50 -4.69 4.83 7.74
CA GLY A 50 -4.53 3.60 8.49
C GLY A 50 -3.35 2.78 7.99
N ILE A 51 -2.98 1.78 8.78
CA ILE A 51 -1.91 0.82 8.48
C ILE A 51 -2.42 -0.61 8.68
N GLY A 52 -1.88 -1.56 7.93
CA GLY A 52 -2.16 -2.97 8.10
C GLY A 52 -1.28 -3.83 7.21
N ASP A 53 -1.40 -5.14 7.39
CA ASP A 53 -0.65 -6.16 6.69
C ASP A 53 -1.50 -6.80 5.59
N ILE A 54 -0.87 -7.02 4.43
CA ILE A 54 -1.44 -7.78 3.32
C ILE A 54 -0.81 -9.17 3.36
N VAL A 55 -1.64 -10.20 3.43
CA VAL A 55 -1.20 -11.60 3.41
C VAL A 55 -1.34 -12.12 1.98
N LEU A 56 -0.20 -12.44 1.35
CA LEU A 56 -0.17 -13.05 0.02
C LEU A 56 -0.03 -14.56 0.17
N LEU A 57 -0.93 -15.30 -0.47
CA LEU A 57 -0.85 -16.74 -0.63
C LEU A 57 -0.46 -17.02 -2.07
N THR A 58 0.64 -17.74 -2.26
CA THR A 58 1.13 -18.14 -3.59
C THR A 58 1.20 -19.65 -3.64
N ASP A 59 0.53 -20.25 -4.62
CA ASP A 59 0.74 -21.66 -4.92
C ASP A 59 2.16 -21.86 -5.47
N THR A 60 2.77 -22.99 -5.13
CA THR A 60 4.13 -23.35 -5.54
C THR A 60 4.11 -24.22 -6.79
#